data_AF-A0A966CK86-F1
#
_entry.id   AF-A0A966CK86-F1
#
_cell.length_a   1.000
_cell.length_b   1.000
_cell.length_c   1.000
_cell.angle_alpha   90.00
_cell.angle_beta   90.00
_cell.angle_gamma   90.00
#
_symmetry.space_group_name_H-M   'P 1'
#
loop_
_entity.id
_entity.type
_entity.pdbx_description
1 polymer ?
#
loop_
_entity_poly.entity_id
_entity_poly.type
_entity_poly.pdbx_seq_one_letter_code
_entity_poly.pdbx_strand_id
1 'polypeptide(L)' 'LHLRHFDLYRFRDAEEWESSGFRDEFDRCNICLVEWPQQAAGLLPAADLTLDLQILPHGRALTFHANSDTGQECLNDL' A
#
# COMPACT_ATOMS: atom_id res chain seq x y z
N LEU A 1 -14.07 -9.38 -0.46
CA LEU A 1 -12.86 -8.66 -0.90
C LEU A 1 -11.79 -9.69 -1.25
N HIS A 2 -11.03 -9.47 -2.33
CA HIS A 2 -9.82 -10.25 -2.61
C HIS A 2 -8.59 -9.49 -2.12
N LEU A 3 -7.59 -10.19 -1.62
CA LEU A 3 -6.29 -9.60 -1.30
C LEU A 3 -5.41 -9.62 -2.54
N ARG A 4 -4.95 -8.43 -2.95
CA ARG A 4 -3.98 -8.23 -4.03
C ARG A 4 -2.69 -7.70 -3.43
N HIS A 5 -1.58 -8.34 -3.73
CA HIS A 5 -0.26 -7.91 -3.30
C HIS A 5 0.51 -7.37 -4.49
N PHE A 6 1.07 -6.18 -4.33
CA PHE A 6 1.89 -5.49 -5.32
C PHE A 6 3.25 -5.19 -4.69
N ASP A 7 4.32 -5.66 -5.31
CA ASP A 7 5.69 -5.29 -4.95
C ASP A 7 6.28 -4.45 -6.08
N LEU A 8 6.47 -3.16 -5.82
CA LEU A 8 6.95 -2.20 -6.81
C LEU A 8 8.46 -1.99 -6.73
N TYR A 9 9.22 -2.81 -5.99
CA TYR A 9 10.67 -2.64 -5.83
C TYR A 9 11.42 -2.54 -7.16
N ARG A 10 10.95 -3.24 -8.20
CA ARG A 10 11.58 -3.27 -9.53
C ARG A 10 11.09 -2.18 -10.48
N PHE A 11 10.10 -1.40 -10.07
CA PHE A 11 9.63 -0.30 -10.89
C PHE A 11 10.71 0.77 -10.98
N ARG A 12 10.97 1.22 -12.20
CA ARG A 12 12.00 2.22 -12.51
C ARG A 12 11.43 3.64 -12.52
N ASP A 13 10.18 3.75 -12.93
CA ASP A 13 9.47 5.02 -13.06
C ASP A 13 7.94 4.78 -13.10
N ALA A 14 7.21 5.90 -13.18
CA ALA A 14 5.76 5.93 -13.20
C ALA A 14 5.14 5.31 -14.47
N GLU A 15 5.91 5.17 -15.56
CA GLU A 15 5.41 4.64 -16.82
C GLU A 15 5.19 3.12 -16.75
N GLU A 16 6.01 2.42 -15.96
CA GLU A 16 5.81 0.99 -15.67
C GLU A 16 4.50 0.74 -14.91
N TRP A 17 4.07 1.68 -14.06
CA TRP A 17 2.74 1.62 -13.42
C TRP A 17 1.61 1.73 -14.45
N GLU A 18 1.64 2.74 -15.30
CA GLU A 18 0.59 2.95 -16.31
C GLU A 18 0.51 1.78 -17.30
N SER A 19 1.66 1.20 -17.68
CA SER A 19 1.71 0.06 -18.60
C SER A 19 1.39 -1.31 -17.96
N SER A 20 1.44 -1.42 -16.63
CA SER A 20 1.18 -2.68 -15.91
C SER A 20 -0.26 -3.20 -16.00
N GLY A 21 -1.22 -2.30 -16.21
CA GLY A 21 -2.65 -2.60 -16.10
C GLY A 21 -3.15 -2.78 -14.65
N PHE A 22 -2.30 -2.58 -13.63
CA PHE A 22 -2.68 -2.80 -12.23
C PHE A 22 -3.72 -1.82 -11.72
N ARG A 23 -3.86 -0.65 -12.35
CA ARG A 23 -4.84 0.38 -11.98
C ARG A 23 -6.26 -0.16 -11.85
N ASP A 24 -6.64 -1.14 -12.68
CA ASP A 24 -7.98 -1.72 -12.68
C ASP A 24 -8.29 -2.53 -11.42
N GLU A 25 -7.27 -3.00 -10.70
CA GLU A 25 -7.45 -3.72 -9.43
C GLU A 25 -7.72 -2.79 -8.24
N PHE A 26 -7.49 -1.47 -8.39
CA PHE A 26 -7.71 -0.44 -7.37
C PHE A 26 -9.13 0.14 -7.45
N ASP A 27 -10.11 -0.75 -7.56
CA ASP A 27 -11.53 -0.48 -7.82
C ASP A 27 -12.39 -0.36 -6.54
N ARG A 28 -11.76 -0.36 -5.36
CA ARG A 28 -12.39 -0.41 -4.02
C ARG A 28 -13.14 -1.70 -3.69
N CYS A 29 -13.07 -2.72 -4.55
CA CYS A 29 -13.64 -4.04 -4.30
C CYS A 29 -12.59 -5.06 -3.81
N ASN A 30 -11.32 -4.65 -3.80
CA ASN A 30 -10.17 -5.43 -3.34
C ASN A 30 -9.47 -4.75 -2.15
N ILE A 31 -8.73 -5.55 -1.39
CA ILE A 31 -7.71 -5.07 -0.46
C ILE A 31 -6.39 -5.08 -1.22
N CYS A 32 -5.78 -3.91 -1.43
CA CYS A 32 -4.50 -3.79 -2.12
C CYS A 32 -3.39 -3.54 -1.10
N LEU A 33 -2.49 -4.51 -0.93
CA LEU A 33 -1.26 -4.36 -0.16
C LEU A 33 -0.13 -3.98 -1.12
N VAL A 34 0.45 -2.80 -0.95
CA VAL A 34 1.47 -2.27 -1.85
C VAL A 34 2.78 -2.05 -1.11
N GLU A 35 3.82 -2.77 -1.52
CA GLU A 35 5.20 -2.53 -1.10
C GLU A 35 5.89 -1.56 -2.05
N TRP A 36 6.75 -0.69 -1.49
CA TRP A 36 7.45 0.38 -2.21
C TRP A 36 6.51 1.33 -2.98
N PRO A 37 5.41 1.85 -2.37
CA PRO A 37 4.41 2.67 -3.06
C PRO A 37 5.00 3.94 -3.69
N GLN A 38 6.13 4.44 -3.19
CA GLN A 38 6.86 5.57 -3.77
C GLN A 38 7.31 5.34 -5.22
N GLN A 39 7.49 4.10 -5.66
CA GLN A 39 7.91 3.80 -7.04
C GLN A 39 6.80 4.05 -8.07
N ALA A 40 5.54 4.08 -7.63
CA ALA A 40 4.42 4.52 -8.48
C ALA A 40 4.34 6.05 -8.63
N ALA A 41 5.29 6.82 -8.08
CA ALA A 41 5.42 8.27 -8.25
C ALA A 41 4.12 9.07 -8.01
N GLY A 42 3.29 8.64 -7.05
CA GLY A 42 2.04 9.32 -6.69
C GLY A 42 0.84 8.96 -7.58
N LEU A 43 0.95 7.97 -8.47
CA LEU A 43 -0.17 7.47 -9.28
C LEU A 43 -1.10 6.51 -8.53
N LEU A 44 -0.67 6.04 -7.35
CA LEU A 44 -1.53 5.24 -6.47
C LEU A 44 -2.65 6.10 -5.87
N PRO A 45 -3.86 5.55 -5.69
CA PRO A 45 -4.85 6.16 -4.83
C PRO A 45 -4.32 6.37 -3.40
N ALA A 46 -4.90 7.32 -2.67
CA ALA A 46 -4.60 7.48 -1.26
C ALA A 46 -4.91 6.18 -0.49
N ALA A 47 -3.93 5.68 0.26
CA ALA A 47 -4.07 4.47 1.04
C ALA A 47 -4.92 4.74 2.30
N ASP A 48 -5.86 3.85 2.62
CA ASP A 48 -6.63 3.91 3.87
C ASP A 48 -5.72 3.70 5.10
N LEU A 49 -4.72 2.83 4.97
CA LEU A 49 -3.70 2.53 5.97
C LEU A 49 -2.29 2.65 5.38
N THR A 50 -1.40 3.32 6.09
CA THR A 50 0.04 3.31 5.84
C THR A 50 0.75 2.55 6.95
N LEU A 51 1.69 1.68 6.58
CA LEU A 51 2.50 0.90 7.51
C LEU A 51 3.97 1.27 7.35
N ASP A 52 4.59 1.73 8.43
CA ASP A 52 6.01 2.01 8.49
C ASP A 52 6.72 0.87 9.24
N LEU A 53 7.61 0.18 8.55
CA LEU A 53 8.41 -0.91 9.11
C LEU A 53 9.85 -0.46 9.38
N GLN A 54 10.22 -0.36 10.65
CA GLN A 54 11.58 -0.06 11.06
C GLN A 54 12.32 -1.34 11.51
N ILE A 55 13.50 -1.58 10.92
CA ILE A 55 14.40 -2.65 11.36
C ILE A 55 15.16 -2.19 12.60
N LEU A 56 15.08 -2.98 13.67
CA LEU A 56 15.78 -2.73 14.95
C LEU A 56 16.91 -3.76 15.14
N PRO A 57 17.85 -3.54 16.09
CA PRO A 57 18.88 -4.52 16.40
C PRO A 57 18.34 -5.91 16.77
N HIS A 58 17.18 -5.95 17.45
CA HIS A 58 16.49 -7.16 17.84
C HIS A 58 15.01 -7.07 17.46
N GLY A 59 14.68 -7.44 16.23
CA GLY A 59 13.30 -7.47 15.73
C GLY A 59 12.94 -6.27 14.86
N ARG A 60 11.66 -5.93 14.85
CA ARG A 60 11.07 -4.92 13.97
C ARG A 60 10.03 -4.11 14.74
N ALA A 61 9.98 -2.81 14.50
CA ALA A 61 8.86 -1.98 14.91
C ALA A 61 7.98 -1.72 13.69
N LEU A 62 6.68 -1.87 13.88
CA LEU A 62 5.67 -1.58 12.86
C LEU A 62 4.77 -0.47 13.40
N THR A 63 4.69 0.64 12.68
CA THR A 63 3.78 1.75 13.01
C THR A 63 2.67 1.78 11.98
N PHE A 64 1.42 1.87 12.45
CA PHE A 64 0.25 2.01 11.59
C PHE A 64 -0.25 3.44 11.64
N HIS A 65 -0.63 3.95 10.47
CA HIS A 65 -1.27 5.25 10.30
C HIS A 65 -2.57 5.07 9.53
N ALA A 66 -3.69 5.45 10.13
CA ALA A 66 -4.97 5.56 9.42
C ALA A 66 -5.05 6.91 8.71
N ASN A 67 -5.38 6.87 7.42
CA ASN A 67 -5.55 8.08 6.60
C ASN A 67 -7.00 8.26 6.13
N SER A 68 -7.90 7.36 6.51
CA SER A 68 -9.33 7.42 6.21
C SER A 68 -10.16 6.86 7.38
N ASP A 69 -11.48 7.10 7.35
CA ASP A 69 -12.42 6.53 8.33
C ASP A 69 -12.38 5.00 8.30
N THR A 70 -12.35 4.39 7.10
CA THR A 70 -12.18 2.94 6.92
C THR A 70 -10.89 2.46 7.56
N GLY A 71 -9.77 3.16 7.36
CA GLY A 71 -8.50 2.83 8.00
C GLY A 71 -8.58 2.91 9.53
N GLN A 72 -9.27 3.93 10.06
CA GLN A 72 -9.45 4.09 11.49
C GLN A 72 -10.32 2.98 12.08
N GLU A 73 -11.38 2.56 11.39
CA GLU A 73 -12.18 1.39 11.77
C GLU A 73 -11.32 0.13 11.84
N CYS A 74 -10.47 -0.11 10.83
CA CYS A 74 -9.53 -1.23 10.86
C CYS A 74 -8.57 -1.20 12.06
N LEU A 75 -8.08 -0.02 12.48
CA LEU A 75 -7.20 0.11 13.64
C LEU A 75 -7.92 -0.08 14.98
N ASN A 76 -9.21 0.21 15.04
CA ASN A 76 -10.00 0.02 16.26
C ASN A 76 -10.30 -1.46 16.55
N ASP A 77 -10.29 -2.30 15.51
CA ASP A 77 -10.57 -3.74 15.60
C ASP A 77 -9.30 -4.61 15.80
N LEU A 78 -8.13 -4.00 16.02
CA LEU A 78 -6.83 -4.64 16.29
C LEU A 78 -6.59 -4.86 17.79
#